data_AF-A0A645GD61-F1
#
_entry.id   AF-A0A645GD61-F1
#
_cell.length_a   1.000
_cell.length_b   1.000
_cell.length_c   1.000
_cell.angle_alpha   90.00
_cell.angle_beta   90.00
_cell.angle_gamma   90.00
#
_symmetry.space_group_name_H-M   'P 1'
#
loop_
_entity.id
_entity.type
_entity.pdbx_description
1 polymer ?
#
loop_
_entity_poly.entity_id
_entity_poly.type
_entity_poly.pdbx_seq_one_letter_code
_entity_poly.pdbx_strand_id
1 'polypeptide(L)' 'MKNHITLIGCPKLDMADYAEKLTEILRYNDIQSVTVVRMEVPCCGGIEHAVKSALLNSGKMIPWQVVTIATDGTILD' A
#
# COMPACT_ATOMS: atom_id res chain seq x y z
N MET A 1 -4.76 -3.96 -14.72
CA MET A 1 -4.10 -2.75 -14.21
C MET A 1 -3.42 -2.01 -15.37
N LYS A 2 -4.20 -1.37 -16.25
CA LYS A 2 -3.62 -0.54 -17.33
C LYS A 2 -3.22 0.80 -16.70
N ASN A 3 -2.02 1.31 -17.02
CA ASN A 3 -1.46 2.57 -16.49
C ASN A 3 -1.17 2.61 -14.98
N HIS A 4 -1.15 1.46 -14.30
CA HIS A 4 -0.70 1.36 -12.92
C HIS A 4 0.55 0.49 -12.84
N ILE A 5 1.49 0.90 -11.99
CA ILE A 5 2.63 0.06 -11.60
C ILE A 5 2.22 -0.76 -10.38
N THR A 6 2.35 -2.08 -10.48
CA THR A 6 1.99 -3.01 -9.40
C THR A 6 3.22 -3.37 -8.58
N LEU A 7 3.11 -3.21 -7.27
CA LEU A 7 4.08 -3.69 -6.30
C LEU A 7 3.41 -4.77 -5.44
N ILE A 8 4.16 -5.80 -5.06
CA ILE A 8 3.67 -6.92 -4.25
C ILE A 8 4.62 -7.09 -3.07
N GLY A 9 4.06 -7.20 -1.87
CA GLY A 9 4.80 -7.44 -0.64
C GLY A 9 3.95 -8.15 0.40
N CYS A 10 4.58 -9.00 1.21
CA CYS A 10 3.99 -9.74 2.30
C CYS A 10 4.60 -9.25 3.64
N PRO A 11 3.89 -8.38 4.39
CA PRO A 11 4.39 -7.89 5.69
C PRO A 11 4.67 -9.01 6.72
N LYS A 12 4.12 -10.22 6.51
CA LYS A 12 4.39 -11.38 7.36
C LYS A 12 5.74 -12.05 7.06
N LEU A 13 6.19 -12.05 5.80
CA LEU A 13 7.32 -12.88 5.35
C LEU A 13 8.58 -12.06 5.06
N ASP A 14 8.43 -10.80 4.63
CA ASP A 14 9.56 -10.08 4.06
C ASP A 14 10.48 -9.43 5.11
N MET A 15 10.12 -9.50 6.40
CA MET A 15 10.84 -8.95 7.58
C MET A 15 11.33 -7.50 7.45
N ALA A 16 10.93 -6.78 6.41
CA ALA A 16 11.35 -5.44 6.08
C ALA A 16 10.19 -4.47 6.27
N ASP A 17 10.49 -3.29 6.80
CA ASP A 17 9.55 -2.18 6.77
C ASP A 17 9.55 -1.56 5.36
N TYR A 18 8.38 -1.57 4.73
CA TYR A 18 8.20 -0.99 3.40
C TYR A 18 8.08 0.53 3.43
N ALA A 19 7.81 1.15 4.58
CA ALA A 19 7.50 2.55 4.69
C ALA A 19 8.60 3.45 4.11
N GLU A 20 9.88 3.16 4.37
CA GLU A 20 11.00 3.95 3.89
C GLU A 20 11.10 3.93 2.36
N LYS A 21 11.16 2.75 1.75
CA LYS A 21 11.23 2.60 0.28
C LYS A 21 10.01 3.20 -0.40
N LEU A 22 8.81 2.99 0.15
CA LEU A 22 7.60 3.59 -0.38
C LEU A 22 7.63 5.12 -0.25
N THR A 23 8.17 5.66 0.84
CA THR A 23 8.35 7.12 1.02
C THR A 23 9.19 7.69 -0.10
N GLU A 24 10.33 7.06 -0.42
CA GLU A 24 11.21 7.50 -1.50
C GLU A 24 10.52 7.44 -2.87
N ILE A 25 9.82 6.33 -3.16
CA ILE A 25 9.04 6.18 -4.41
C ILE A 25 8.02 7.32 -4.54
N LEU A 26 7.24 7.59 -3.50
CA LEU A 26 6.22 8.65 -3.54
C LEU A 26 6.83 10.05 -3.60
N ARG A 27 7.94 10.29 -2.88
CA ARG A 27 8.63 11.59 -2.84
C ARG A 27 9.24 11.96 -4.19
N TYR A 28 9.90 11.02 -4.85
CA TYR A 28 10.67 11.29 -6.07
C TYR A 28 9.87 11.12 -7.37
N ASN A 29 8.59 10.73 -7.31
CA ASN A 29 7.76 10.53 -8.50
C ASN A 29 6.42 11.25 -8.39
N ASP A 30 5.84 11.65 -9.52
CA ASP A 30 4.53 12.31 -9.57
C ASP A 30 3.41 11.29 -9.74
N ILE A 31 3.11 10.62 -8.62
CA ILE A 31 2.08 9.59 -8.53
C ILE A 31 0.69 10.23 -8.42
N GLN A 32 -0.22 9.85 -9.31
CA GLN A 32 -1.57 10.41 -9.35
C GLN A 32 -2.51 9.83 -8.29
N SER A 33 -2.34 8.56 -7.95
CA SER A 33 -3.13 7.88 -6.92
C SER A 33 -2.45 6.60 -6.45
N VAL A 34 -2.79 6.16 -5.24
CA VAL A 34 -2.34 4.88 -4.68
C VAL A 34 -3.55 4.02 -4.32
N THR A 35 -3.57 2.78 -4.79
CA THR A 35 -4.56 1.79 -4.35
C THR A 35 -3.83 0.70 -3.56
N VAL A 36 -4.21 0.52 -2.30
CA VAL A 36 -3.68 -0.54 -1.45
C VAL A 36 -4.64 -1.70 -1.47
N VAL A 37 -4.19 -2.86 -1.94
CA VAL A 37 -4.97 -4.10 -1.86
C VAL A 37 -4.38 -4.95 -0.73
N ARG A 38 -5.23 -5.37 0.21
CA ARG A 38 -4.83 -6.24 1.31
C ARG A 38 -5.88 -7.29 1.61
N MET A 39 -5.49 -8.38 2.24
CA MET A 39 -6.45 -9.33 2.79
C MET A 39 -6.97 -8.87 4.15
N GLU A 40 -8.15 -9.36 4.54
CA GLU A 40 -8.80 -9.08 5.83
C GLU A 40 -7.95 -9.52 7.04
N VAL A 41 -7.10 -10.53 6.84
CA VAL A 41 -6.26 -11.10 7.90
C VAL A 41 -5.31 -10.04 8.49
N PRO A 42 -5.06 -10.08 9.81
CA PRO A 42 -4.36 -9.00 10.52
C PRO A 42 -2.94 -8.77 10.03
N CYS A 43 -2.25 -9.81 9.57
CA CYS A 43 -0.88 -9.66 9.08
C CYS A 43 -0.79 -8.73 7.86
N CYS A 44 -1.81 -8.71 6.99
CA CYS A 44 -1.82 -7.86 5.81
C CYS A 44 -2.06 -6.37 6.15
N GLY A 45 -2.46 -6.01 7.37
CA GLY A 45 -2.57 -4.62 7.81
C GLY A 45 -1.24 -3.86 7.79
N GLY A 46 -0.12 -4.58 7.86
CA GLY A 46 1.22 -3.98 7.77
C GLY A 46 1.47 -3.20 6.48
N ILE A 47 0.93 -3.66 5.34
CA ILE A 47 1.12 -2.95 4.06
C ILE A 47 0.35 -1.62 4.02
N GLU A 48 -0.86 -1.61 4.59
CA GLU A 48 -1.68 -0.40 4.70
C GLU A 48 -0.98 0.63 5.60
N HIS A 49 -0.45 0.19 6.74
CA HIS A 49 0.30 1.06 7.65
C HIS A 49 1.55 1.63 6.96
N ALA A 50 2.33 0.80 6.28
CA ALA A 50 3.53 1.24 5.56
C ALA A 50 3.21 2.29 4.48
N VAL A 51 2.13 2.10 3.71
CA VAL A 51 1.69 3.06 2.69
C VAL A 51 1.21 4.37 3.32
N LYS A 52 0.43 4.33 4.41
CA LYS A 52 -0.01 5.55 5.11
C LYS A 52 1.16 6.35 5.66
N SER A 53 2.11 5.67 6.30
CA SER A 53 3.35 6.29 6.79
C SER A 53 4.15 6.90 5.64
N ALA A 54 4.24 6.21 4.51
CA ALA A 54 4.93 6.70 3.32
C ALA A 54 4.26 7.93 2.70
N LEU A 55 2.93 7.96 2.62
CA LEU A 55 2.17 9.11 2.15
C LEU A 55 2.44 10.34 3.02
N LEU A 56 2.36 10.20 4.35
CA LEU A 56 2.69 11.27 5.30
C LEU A 56 4.12 11.75 5.15
N ASN A 57 5.09 10.83 5.11
CA ASN A 57 6.52 11.16 5.06
C ASN A 57 6.98 11.66 3.68
N SER A 58 6.22 11.37 2.61
CA SER A 58 6.54 11.83 1.25
C SER A 58 6.42 13.35 1.12
N GLY A 59 5.61 13.99 1.97
CA GLY A 59 5.28 15.41 1.89
C GLY A 59 4.36 15.77 0.72
N LYS A 60 3.79 14.79 0.01
CA LYS A 60 2.86 15.01 -1.10
C LYS A 60 1.43 14.68 -0.69
N MET A 61 0.47 15.47 -1.17
CA MET A 61 -0.95 15.12 -1.10
C MET A 61 -1.31 14.23 -2.28
N ILE A 62 -1.34 12.92 -2.06
CA ILE A 62 -1.71 11.92 -3.07
C ILE A 62 -2.98 11.23 -2.60
N PRO A 63 -4.07 11.19 -3.40
CA PRO A 63 -5.27 10.46 -3.03
C PRO A 63 -4.97 8.96 -2.96
N TRP A 64 -5.49 8.29 -1.93
CA TRP A 64 -5.35 6.85 -1.78
C TRP A 64 -6.64 6.20 -1.32
N GLN A 65 -6.75 4.90 -1.59
CA GLN A 65 -7.84 4.05 -1.13
C GLN A 65 -7.29 2.68 -0.71
N VAL A 66 -8.05 1.99 0.14
CA VAL A 66 -7.74 0.63 0.60
C VAL A 66 -8.87 -0.27 0.15
N VAL A 67 -8.52 -1.37 -0.52
CA VAL A 67 -9.45 -2.43 -0.91
C VAL A 67 -9.11 -3.66 -0.08
N THR A 68 -10.07 -4.12 0.72
CA THR A 68 -9.89 -5.30 1.57
C THR A 68 -10.54 -6.51 0.92
N ILE A 69 -9.81 -7.63 0.85
CA ILE A 69 -10.29 -8.90 0.29
C ILE A 69 -10.42 -9.90 1.43
N ALA A 70 -11.62 -10.48 1.59
CA ALA A 70 -11.88 -11.56 2.52
C ALA A 70 -11.16 -12.85 2.11
N THR A 71 -10.99 -13.77 3.05
CA THR A 71 -10.34 -15.07 2.81
C THR A 71 -11.07 -15.95 1.80
N ASP A 72 -12.35 -15.70 1.55
CA ASP A 72 -13.18 -16.36 0.52
C ASP A 72 -13.15 -15.64 -0.85
N GLY A 73 -12.42 -14.52 -0.96
CA GLY A 73 -12.31 -13.72 -2.18
C GLY A 73 -13.34 -12.61 -2.31
N THR A 74 -14.25 -12.43 -1.35
CA THR A 74 -15.21 -11.32 -1.35
C THR A 74 -14.50 -9.99 -1.10
N ILE A 75 -14.92 -8.92 -1.77
CA ILE A 75 -14.42 -7.56 -1.50
C ILE A 75 -15.21 -7.01 -0.31
N LEU A 76 -14.49 -6.59 0.72
CA LEU A 76 -15.04 -5.91 1.89
C LEU A 76 -14.88 -4.40 1.64
N ASP A 77 -16.00 -3.72 1.43
CA ASP A 77 -16.10 -2.27 1.18
C ASP A 77 -15.69 -1.44 2.42
#